data_AF-H0ABB9-F1
#
_entry.id   AF-H0ABB9-F1
#
_cell.length_a   1.000
_cell.length_b   1.000
_cell.length_c   1.000
_cell.angle_alpha   90.00
_cell.angle_beta   90.00
_cell.angle_gamma   90.00
#
_symmetry.space_group_name_H-M   'P 1'
#
loop_
_entity.id
_entity.type
_entity.pdbx_description
1 polymer ?
#
loop_
_entity_poly.entity_id
_entity_poly.type
_entity_poly.pdbx_seq_one_letter_code
_entity_poly.pdbx_strand_id
1 'polypeptide(L)'
;MDVVPKLEEEMNITRNVARITPKKTDPIWLSYYLKSKPVQDMLSVISSTTTRSSLNIGDLRKLEVFVPPLDEQREIAERLSVVDEKIRQEEEYREKLEELKKGLMQDLLTGKKRVEALRGLLDYSQIL
;
A
#
# COMPACT_ATOMS: atom_id res chain seq x y z
N MET A 1 -4.31 -16.74 0.33
CA MET A 1 -3.09 -15.96 0.05
C MET A 1 -2.70 -15.27 1.33
N ASP A 2 -1.47 -15.49 1.81
CA ASP A 2 -1.02 -15.07 3.14
C ASP A 2 -0.99 -13.54 3.26
N VAL A 3 -1.72 -13.02 4.25
CA VAL A 3 -1.78 -11.59 4.61
C VAL A 3 -0.58 -11.15 5.46
N VAL A 4 0.27 -12.11 5.79
CA VAL A 4 1.52 -11.87 6.46
C VAL A 4 2.56 -12.19 5.39
N PRO A 5 3.36 -11.21 4.92
CA PRO A 5 4.55 -11.54 4.15
C PRO A 5 5.26 -12.69 4.87
N LYS A 6 5.65 -13.76 4.18
CA LYS A 6 6.55 -14.74 4.81
C LYS A 6 7.75 -13.92 5.29
N LEU A 7 7.86 -13.79 6.62
CA LEU A 7 8.89 -12.99 7.25
C LEU A 7 10.20 -13.73 7.01
N GLU A 8 10.94 -13.33 5.97
CA GLU A 8 12.25 -13.88 5.64
C GLU A 8 13.32 -13.45 6.66
N GLU A 9 13.02 -12.43 7.49
CA GLU A 9 13.89 -11.91 8.54
C GLU A 9 13.15 -11.69 9.87
N GLU A 10 13.86 -11.90 10.99
CA GLU A 10 13.37 -11.58 12.33
C GLU A 10 13.15 -10.07 12.48
N MET A 11 11.88 -9.64 12.48
CA MET A 11 11.53 -8.24 12.73
C MET A 11 11.49 -7.92 14.22
N ASN A 12 12.29 -6.93 14.64
CA ASN A 12 12.18 -6.35 15.97
C ASN A 12 10.94 -5.44 16.06
N ILE A 13 9.97 -5.84 16.88
CA ILE A 13 8.77 -5.04 17.16
C ILE A 13 9.11 -4.05 18.28
N THR A 14 9.17 -2.76 17.95
CA THR A 14 9.37 -1.69 18.94
C THR A 14 8.08 -1.44 19.74
N ARG A 15 8.18 -0.71 20.87
CA ARG A 15 7.08 -0.47 21.82
C ARG A 15 5.81 0.16 21.22
N ASN A 16 5.91 0.75 20.03
CA ASN A 16 4.82 1.46 19.34
C ASN A 16 4.18 0.63 18.20
N VAL A 17 4.57 -0.63 18.04
CA VAL A 17 4.02 -1.52 17.02
C VAL A 17 3.29 -2.67 17.74
N ALA A 18 2.02 -2.87 17.38
CA ALA A 18 1.20 -3.95 17.90
C ALA A 18 0.92 -4.98 16.80
N ARG A 19 1.16 -6.26 17.10
CA ARG A 19 0.76 -7.36 16.21
C ARG A 19 -0.67 -7.80 16.55
N ILE A 20 -1.56 -7.73 15.57
CA ILE A 20 -2.93 -8.22 15.68
C ILE A 20 -3.03 -9.54 14.92
N THR A 21 -3.42 -10.62 15.62
CA THR A 21 -3.63 -11.94 15.01
C THR A 21 -5.10 -12.33 15.18
N PRO A 22 -5.97 -12.12 14.16
CA PRO A 22 -7.37 -12.50 14.26
C PRO A 22 -7.52 -14.03 14.25
N LYS A 23 -8.40 -14.55 15.12
CA LYS A 23 -8.69 -16.00 15.19
C LYS A 23 -9.95 -16.43 14.41
N LYS A 24 -10.91 -15.52 14.23
CA LYS A 24 -12.25 -15.81 13.65
C LYS A 24 -12.63 -14.84 12.53
N THR A 25 -11.67 -14.10 11.99
CA THR A 25 -11.88 -13.01 11.04
C THR A 25 -10.80 -13.10 9.98
N ASP A 26 -11.14 -12.77 8.74
CA ASP A 26 -10.17 -12.67 7.67
C ASP A 26 -9.16 -11.53 7.95
N PRO A 27 -7.84 -11.79 7.90
CA PRO A 27 -6.85 -10.78 8.25
C PRO A 27 -6.71 -9.67 7.19
N ILE A 28 -6.94 -9.96 5.90
CA ILE A 28 -6.90 -8.94 4.83
C ILE A 28 -8.04 -7.98 5.04
N TRP A 29 -9.25 -8.53 5.19
CA TRP A 29 -10.44 -7.74 5.47
C TRP A 29 -10.24 -6.86 6.69
N LEU A 30 -9.73 -7.42 7.80
CA LEU A 30 -9.49 -6.65 9.03
C LEU A 30 -8.50 -5.51 8.79
N SER A 31 -7.46 -5.74 7.99
CA SER A 31 -6.48 -4.70 7.66
C SER A 31 -7.11 -3.53 6.88
N TYR A 32 -7.98 -3.82 5.92
CA TYR A 32 -8.73 -2.80 5.17
C TYR A 32 -9.75 -2.09 6.06
N TYR A 33 -10.45 -2.85 6.91
CA TYR A 33 -11.44 -2.32 7.83
C TYR A 33 -10.80 -1.35 8.83
N LEU A 34 -9.65 -1.70 9.42
CA LEU A 34 -8.92 -0.82 10.33
C LEU A 34 -8.42 0.46 9.64
N LYS A 35 -8.13 0.42 8.34
CA LYS A 35 -7.75 1.60 7.53
C LYS A 35 -8.95 2.43 7.08
N SER A 36 -10.18 1.96 7.26
CA SER A 36 -11.37 2.66 6.82
C SER A 36 -11.55 3.98 7.58
N LYS A 37 -12.09 5.00 6.91
CA LYS A 37 -12.29 6.33 7.47
C LYS A 37 -13.09 6.33 8.80
N PRO A 38 -14.21 5.61 8.94
CA PRO A 38 -14.96 5.59 10.21
C PRO A 38 -14.11 5.07 11.38
N VAL A 39 -13.33 4.02 11.14
CA VAL A 39 -12.46 3.44 12.17
C VAL A 39 -11.29 4.38 12.49
N GLN A 40 -10.67 4.99 11.49
CA GLN A 40 -9.60 5.97 11.69
C GLN A 40 -10.10 7.22 12.45
N ASP A 41 -11.28 7.72 12.13
CA ASP A 41 -11.91 8.84 12.82
C ASP A 41 -12.17 8.46 14.30
N MET A 42 -12.71 7.27 14.57
CA MET A 42 -12.93 6.76 15.93
C MET A 42 -11.61 6.59 16.71
N LEU A 43 -10.58 6.02 16.08
CA LEU A 43 -9.25 5.86 16.67
C LEU A 43 -8.61 7.22 16.98
N SER A 44 -8.81 8.22 16.12
CA SER A 44 -8.29 9.57 16.34
C SER A 44 -8.90 10.20 17.61
N VAL A 45 -10.21 10.05 17.81
CA VAL A 45 -10.92 10.54 19.01
C VAL A 45 -10.39 9.85 20.28
N ILE A 46 -10.27 8.52 20.25
CA ILE A 46 -9.73 7.74 21.38
C ILE A 46 -8.30 8.18 21.71
N SER A 47 -7.44 8.31 20.69
CA SER A 47 -6.04 8.70 20.86
C SER A 47 -5.83 10.14 21.36
N SER A 48 -6.77 11.04 21.06
CA SER A 48 -6.74 12.44 21.52
C SER A 48 -7.13 12.61 22.99
N THR A 49 -7.87 11.64 23.54
CA THR A 49 -8.30 11.65 24.95
C THR A 49 -7.16 11.25 25.89
N THR A 50 -6.16 10.52 25.39
CA THR A 50 -4.98 10.12 26.16
C THR A 50 -3.88 11.18 26.07
N THR A 51 -3.31 11.60 27.20
CA THR A 51 -2.27 12.66 27.33
C THR A 51 -0.99 12.39 26.51
N ARG A 52 -0.83 11.19 25.96
CA ARG A 52 0.16 10.83 24.93
C ARG A 52 -0.59 10.14 23.81
N SER A 53 -0.35 10.53 22.56
CA SER A 53 -0.97 9.98 21.34
C SER A 53 -0.56 8.52 21.09
N SER A 54 -0.93 7.61 22.00
CA SER A 54 -0.61 6.19 21.93
C SER A 54 -1.91 5.40 22.06
N LEU A 55 -2.32 4.75 20.98
CA LEU A 55 -3.40 3.78 21.02
C LEU A 55 -2.94 2.56 21.83
N ASN A 56 -3.58 2.32 22.98
CA ASN A 56 -3.31 1.12 23.76
C ASN A 56 -4.08 -0.07 23.14
N ILE A 57 -3.49 -1.26 23.23
CA ILE A 57 -4.13 -2.52 22.82
C ILE A 57 -5.44 -2.77 23.56
N GLY A 58 -5.57 -2.23 24.78
CA GLY A 58 -6.81 -2.27 25.56
C GLY A 58 -7.95 -1.48 24.90
N ASP A 59 -7.64 -0.37 24.24
CA ASP A 59 -8.65 0.46 23.57
C ASP A 59 -9.06 -0.16 22.23
N LEU A 60 -8.11 -0.76 21.51
CA LEU A 60 -8.40 -1.56 20.31
C LEU A 60 -9.35 -2.73 20.59
N ARG A 61 -9.27 -3.34 21.78
CA ARG A 61 -10.19 -4.44 22.18
C ARG A 61 -11.61 -3.97 22.50
N LYS A 62 -11.80 -2.69 22.78
CA LYS A 62 -13.12 -2.10 23.09
C LYS A 62 -13.83 -1.55 21.87
N LEU A 63 -13.20 -1.63 20.69
CA LEU A 63 -13.84 -1.22 19.45
C LEU A 63 -15.02 -2.15 19.15
N GLU A 64 -16.23 -1.66 19.36
CA GLU A 64 -17.44 -2.33 18.91
C GLU A 64 -17.60 -2.08 17.41
N VAL A 65 -17.41 -3.13 16.63
CA VAL A 65 -17.38 -3.04 15.18
C VAL A 65 -18.30 -4.11 14.60
N PHE A 66 -19.03 -3.73 13.54
CA PHE A 66 -19.82 -4.70 12.79
C PHE A 66 -18.89 -5.59 11.97
N VAL A 67 -18.92 -6.89 12.25
CA VAL A 67 -18.12 -7.89 11.53
C VAL A 67 -19.08 -8.71 10.66
N PRO A 68 -18.99 -8.61 9.32
CA PRO A 68 -19.85 -9.38 8.42
C PRO A 68 -19.50 -10.88 8.47
N PRO A 69 -20.31 -11.76 7.87
CA PRO A 69 -19.98 -13.19 7.75
C PRO A 69 -18.65 -13.42 7.04
N LEU A 70 -17.99 -14.55 7.31
CA LEU A 70 -16.63 -14.82 6.82
C LEU A 70 -16.54 -14.85 5.28
N ASP A 71 -17.59 -15.30 4.59
CA ASP A 71 -17.61 -15.35 3.13
C ASP A 71 -17.63 -13.94 2.52
N GLU A 72 -18.43 -13.03 3.10
CA GLU A 72 -18.47 -11.63 2.71
C GLU A 72 -17.15 -10.91 3.02
N GLN A 73 -16.52 -11.21 4.16
CA GLN A 73 -15.19 -10.68 4.48
C GLN A 73 -14.17 -11.04 3.39
N ARG A 74 -14.16 -12.31 2.94
CA ARG A 74 -13.24 -12.79 1.91
C ARG A 74 -13.51 -12.14 0.56
N GLU A 75 -14.77 -11.99 0.17
CA GLU A 75 -15.13 -11.33 -1.09
C GLU A 75 -14.70 -9.85 -1.09
N ILE A 76 -14.94 -9.13 0.02
CA ILE A 76 -14.49 -7.75 0.16
C ILE A 76 -12.96 -7.68 0.09
N ALA A 77 -12.27 -8.56 0.82
CA ALA A 77 -10.81 -8.64 0.83
C ALA A 77 -10.24 -8.88 -0.57
N GLU A 78 -10.78 -9.84 -1.31
CA GLU A 78 -10.35 -10.17 -2.66
C GLU A 78 -10.49 -8.97 -3.61
N ARG A 79 -11.67 -8.34 -3.62
CA ARG A 79 -11.94 -7.18 -4.48
C ARG A 79 -10.98 -6.02 -4.19
N LEU A 80 -10.74 -5.73 -2.91
CA LEU A 80 -9.81 -4.66 -2.50
C LEU A 80 -8.36 -5.00 -2.84
N SER A 81 -7.94 -6.25 -2.65
CA SER A 81 -6.59 -6.70 -2.99
C SER A 81 -6.30 -6.63 -4.47
N VAL A 82 -7.28 -6.86 -5.35
CA VAL A 82 -7.11 -6.68 -6.80
C VAL A 82 -6.82 -5.22 -7.15
N VAL A 83 -7.47 -4.28 -6.48
CA VAL A 83 -7.24 -2.84 -6.70
C VAL A 83 -5.84 -2.44 -6.22
N ASP A 84 -5.44 -2.88 -5.03
CA ASP A 84 -4.10 -2.61 -4.49
C ASP A 84 -3.00 -3.22 -5.36
N GLU A 85 -3.21 -4.44 -5.88
CA GLU A 85 -2.27 -5.09 -6.79
C GLU A 85 -2.08 -4.26 -8.06
N LYS A 86 -3.16 -3.72 -8.61
CA LYS A 86 -3.08 -2.84 -9.78
C LYS A 86 -2.32 -1.56 -9.46
N ILE A 87 -2.57 -0.94 -8.32
CA ILE A 87 -1.84 0.27 -7.89
C ILE A 87 -0.34 -0.03 -7.80
N ARG A 88 0.03 -1.14 -7.15
CA ARG A 88 1.42 -1.56 -7.02
C ARG A 88 2.10 -1.75 -8.38
N GLN A 89 1.43 -2.40 -9.33
CA GLN A 89 1.98 -2.62 -10.67
C GLN A 89 2.22 -1.30 -11.42
N GLU A 90 1.31 -0.34 -11.30
CA GLU A 90 1.47 0.99 -11.90
C GLU A 90 2.60 1.79 -11.24
N GLU A 91 2.77 1.68 -9.92
CA GLU A 91 3.88 2.31 -9.20
C GLU A 91 5.24 1.73 -9.62
N GLU A 92 5.36 0.41 -9.68
CA GLU A 92 6.57 -0.27 -10.18
C GLU A 92 6.87 0.11 -11.64
N TYR A 93 5.84 0.24 -12.47
CA TYR A 93 5.99 0.67 -13.86
C TYR A 93 6.47 2.12 -13.96
N ARG A 94 5.90 3.02 -13.14
CA ARG A 94 6.33 4.42 -13.04
C ARG A 94 7.80 4.52 -12.62
N GLU A 95 8.23 3.76 -11.61
CA GLU A 95 9.62 3.75 -11.14
C GLU A 95 10.59 3.30 -12.25
N LYS A 96 10.24 2.24 -12.99
CA LYS A 96 11.03 1.79 -14.15
C LYS A 96 11.15 2.86 -15.24
N LEU A 97 10.06 3.59 -15.52
CA LEU A 97 10.08 4.69 -16.48
C LEU A 97 10.95 5.86 -16.01
N GLU A 98 10.93 6.18 -14.73
CA GLU A 98 11.78 7.23 -14.15
C GLU A 98 13.27 6.86 -14.23
N GLU A 99 13.60 5.61 -13.92
CA GLU A 99 14.97 5.10 -14.05
C GLU A 99 15.43 5.11 -15.52
N LEU A 100 14.59 4.65 -16.44
CA LEU A 100 14.89 4.70 -17.87
C LEU A 100 15.09 6.13 -18.37
N LYS A 101 14.21 7.06 -17.97
CA LYS A 101 14.33 8.49 -18.31
C LYS A 101 15.67 9.04 -17.81
N LYS A 102 16.06 8.72 -16.57
CA LYS A 102 17.33 9.16 -15.98
C LYS A 102 18.53 8.59 -16.75
N GLY A 103 18.50 7.30 -17.10
CA GLY A 103 19.54 6.65 -17.90
C GLY A 103 19.67 7.27 -19.30
N LEU A 104 18.55 7.49 -20.00
CA LEU A 104 18.53 8.13 -21.31
C LEU A 104 19.04 9.57 -21.26
N MET A 105 18.63 10.35 -20.25
CA MET A 105 19.17 11.70 -20.05
C MET A 105 20.68 11.69 -19.87
N GLN A 106 21.22 10.74 -19.09
CA GLN A 106 22.66 10.61 -18.91
C GLN A 106 23.36 10.28 -20.24
N ASP A 107 22.83 9.33 -21.02
CA ASP A 107 23.40 8.96 -22.31
C ASP A 107 23.37 10.09 -23.34
N LEU A 108 22.31 10.92 -23.32
CA LEU A 108 22.15 12.06 -24.22
C LEU A 108 23.05 13.24 -23.82
N LEU A 109 23.10 13.58 -22.53
CA LEU A 109 23.92 14.70 -22.02
C LEU A 109 25.42 14.37 -22.02
N THR A 110 25.79 13.09 -21.94
CA THR A 110 27.19 12.65 -22.09
C THR A 110 27.59 12.35 -23.53
N GLY A 111 26.67 12.52 -24.49
CA GLY A 111 26.95 12.33 -25.92
C GLY A 111 27.18 10.88 -26.34
N LYS A 112 26.89 9.89 -25.48
CA LYS A 112 27.00 8.46 -25.80
C LYS A 112 25.98 8.03 -26.87
N LYS A 113 24.81 8.68 -26.90
CA LYS A 113 23.82 8.55 -27.99
C LYS A 113 23.54 9.93 -28.60
N ARG A 114 23.64 10.04 -29.93
CA ARG A 114 23.33 11.30 -30.65
C ARG A 114 21.83 11.51 -30.78
N VAL A 115 21.38 12.75 -30.58
CA VAL A 115 19.96 13.13 -30.57
C VAL A 115 19.31 12.98 -31.96
N GLU A 116 20.07 13.07 -33.06
CA GLU A 116 19.51 12.86 -34.42
C GLU A 116 18.84 11.48 -34.60
N ALA A 117 19.35 10.43 -33.95
CA ALA A 117 18.80 9.08 -34.08
C ALA A 117 17.44 8.91 -33.36
N LEU A 118 17.11 9.78 -32.40
CA LEU A 118 15.85 9.75 -31.65
C LEU A 118 14.78 10.69 -32.23
N ARG A 119 15.17 11.64 -33.09
CA ARG A 119 14.22 12.54 -33.77
C ARG A 119 13.19 11.78 -34.61
N GLY A 120 13.56 10.65 -35.22
CA GLY A 120 12.64 9.81 -35.98
C GLY A 120 11.63 9.02 -35.13
N LEU A 121 11.85 8.91 -33.81
CA LEU A 121 10.96 8.21 -32.87
C LEU A 121 10.06 9.17 -32.07
N LEU A 122 10.45 10.45 -31.98
CA LEU A 122 9.71 11.51 -31.27
C LEU A 122 8.80 12.32 -32.20
N ASP A 123 8.73 11.97 -33.48
CA ASP A 123 7.78 12.57 -34.40
C ASP A 123 6.38 11.96 -34.18
N TYR A 124 5.74 12.37 -33.09
CA TYR A 124 4.36 12.00 -32.73
C TYR A 124 3.31 12.66 -33.66
N SER A 125 3.72 13.33 -34.74
CA SER A 125 2.82 14.03 -35.66
C SER A 125 2.05 13.10 -36.63
N GLN A 126 2.30 11.78 -36.59
CA GLN A 126 1.60 10.80 -37.44
C GLN A 126 0.56 9.93 -36.71
N ILE A 127 0.19 10.24 -35.46
CA ILE A 127 -0.86 9.50 -34.70
C ILE A 127 -2.15 10.35 -34.52
N LEU A 128 -2.50 11.17 -35.52
CA LEU A 128 -3.85 11.75 -35.68
C LEU A 128 -4.35 11.44 -37.10
#